data_AF-A0A7I4KIA2-F1
#
_entry.id   AF-A0A7I4KIA2-F1
#
_cell.length_a   1.000
_cell.length_b   1.000
_cell.length_c   1.000
_cell.angle_alpha   90.00
_cell.angle_beta   90.00
_cell.angle_gamma   90.00
#
_symmetry.space_group_name_H-M   'P 1'
#
loop_
_entity.id
_entity.type
_entity.pdbx_description
1 polymer ?
#
loop_
_entity_poly.entity_id
_entity_poly.type
_entity_poly.pdbx_seq_one_letter_code
_entity_poly.pdbx_strand_id
1 'polypeptide(L)'
;MVTASYGITIIDLQNNDVEFPQGSTIKCRNGYLLIIGKPYFRSEAYFLSNTVSYDGSKTLVRKLNACTVISEIIDVLDDMIGGWAVIYYRKDFKKVLLGRDVFGRKSLLWRRVDKKLYFSTFACDRLCSWYYVPSGTVTVLDFCSEENTTIFHAFEVSGPWLEQFNKLYRVQRKVVSERFIPSNELCLKNIIREDMAKIMLKQLKEAVCRTVSSLDIFTKCISLSFSGGVDSLLVAHLMAQCMPQNVLLDLVNVAFAKRKSCYPELSFRLLLVDVDLNELAHCRKKYISSAVAPACSVLDDSIGCVQWFAARGEGLLFEDEKKPFVPEKSEAVTVVVGSGADELFGGYMRHRTTYLKRGRNAVVEELHEELRNIGERNLGRDDRVVSSLGKDLNYWEHHSRYVSLRNVLCNLVPE
;
A
#
# COMPACT_ATOMS: atom_id res chain seq x y z
N MET A 1 -17.09 -13.50 12.36
CA MET A 1 -16.15 -13.60 13.49
C MET A 1 -14.77 -13.49 12.89
N VAL A 2 -14.11 -12.34 13.06
CA VAL A 2 -12.64 -12.30 12.99
C VAL A 2 -12.23 -13.09 14.23
N THR A 3 -12.01 -14.39 14.04
CA THR A 3 -11.77 -15.33 15.13
C THR A 3 -10.54 -14.90 15.91
N ALA A 4 -10.73 -14.79 17.22
CA ALA A 4 -9.75 -14.36 18.20
C ALA A 4 -8.52 -15.29 18.21
N SER A 5 -7.41 -14.87 17.57
CA SER A 5 -6.03 -15.30 17.88
C SER A 5 -4.92 -14.72 16.98
N TYR A 6 -5.20 -13.84 16.00
CA TYR A 6 -4.14 -13.35 15.09
C TYR A 6 -3.72 -11.91 15.35
N GLY A 7 -2.45 -11.72 15.77
CA GLY A 7 -1.64 -10.62 15.27
C GLY A 7 -1.45 -9.35 16.12
N ILE A 8 -1.87 -9.30 17.39
CA ILE A 8 -1.64 -8.09 18.20
C ILE A 8 -0.21 -8.06 18.74
N THR A 9 0.51 -6.96 18.48
CA THR A 9 1.74 -6.61 19.19
C THR A 9 1.41 -5.65 20.32
N ILE A 10 1.93 -5.91 21.52
CA ILE A 10 1.75 -5.06 22.70
C ILE A 10 3.12 -4.50 23.09
N ILE A 11 3.21 -3.18 23.22
CA ILE A 11 4.35 -2.48 23.79
C ILE A 11 3.92 -1.98 25.17
N ASP A 12 4.51 -2.54 26.22
CA ASP A 12 4.28 -2.15 27.60
C ASP A 12 5.34 -1.12 28.02
N LEU A 13 4.94 0.16 28.07
CA LEU A 13 5.83 1.27 28.43
C LEU A 13 6.16 1.28 29.94
N GLN A 14 5.38 0.60 30.78
CA GLN A 14 5.65 0.51 32.21
C GLN A 14 6.69 -0.56 32.51
N ASN A 15 6.58 -1.72 31.86
CA ASN A 15 7.48 -2.85 32.06
C ASN A 15 8.64 -2.90 31.05
N ASN A 16 8.68 -1.98 30.09
CA ASN A 16 9.68 -1.92 29.02
C ASN A 16 9.79 -3.23 28.22
N ASP A 17 8.63 -3.81 27.92
CA ASP A 17 8.53 -5.12 27.26
C ASP A 17 7.72 -5.03 25.97
N VAL A 18 7.96 -5.99 25.08
CA VAL A 18 7.27 -6.11 23.80
C VAL A 18 6.80 -7.54 23.60
N GLU A 19 5.48 -7.71 23.61
CA GLU A 19 4.83 -8.96 23.29
C GLU A 19 4.49 -8.98 21.80
N PHE A 20 5.07 -9.92 21.07
CA PHE A 20 4.77 -10.12 19.66
C PHE A 20 3.77 -11.26 19.47
N PRO A 21 2.94 -11.22 18.41
CA PRO A 21 2.03 -12.31 18.09
C PRO A 21 2.80 -13.58 17.70
N GLN A 22 2.27 -14.73 18.13
CA GLN A 22 2.85 -16.02 17.78
C GLN A 22 2.72 -16.31 16.28
N GLY A 23 3.77 -16.89 15.68
CA GLY A 23 3.75 -17.36 14.28
C GLY A 23 3.97 -16.31 13.19
N SER A 24 3.86 -15.01 13.49
CA SER A 24 4.06 -13.92 12.49
C SER A 24 5.37 -13.15 12.67
N THR A 25 6.17 -13.54 13.65
CA THR A 25 7.35 -12.80 14.11
C THR A 25 8.64 -13.42 13.61
N ILE A 26 9.50 -12.61 13.02
CA ILE A 26 10.82 -13.00 12.53
C ILE A 26 11.85 -12.75 13.63
N LYS A 27 12.60 -13.79 14.00
CA LYS A 27 13.71 -13.65 14.95
C LYS A 27 14.94 -13.08 14.24
N CYS A 28 15.41 -11.93 14.70
CA CYS A 28 16.68 -11.34 14.32
C CYS A 28 17.77 -11.71 15.35
N ARG A 29 19.04 -11.43 15.03
CA ARG A 29 20.16 -11.70 15.95
C ARG A 29 19.98 -10.98 17.28
N ASN A 30 19.61 -9.70 17.22
CA ASN A 30 19.52 -8.81 18.37
C ASN A 30 18.08 -8.40 18.70
N GLY A 31 17.07 -9.16 18.24
CA GLY A 31 15.70 -8.66 18.32
C GLY A 31 14.63 -9.51 17.66
N TYR A 32 13.44 -8.94 17.57
CA TYR A 32 12.27 -9.53 16.92
C TYR A 32 11.62 -8.50 16.00
N LEU A 33 11.29 -8.95 14.80
CA LEU A 33 10.72 -8.14 13.73
C LEU A 33 9.35 -8.69 13.35
N LEU A 34 8.35 -7.82 13.36
CA LEU A 34 7.12 -7.98 12.62
C LEU A 34 7.20 -7.10 11.37
N ILE A 35 6.94 -7.69 10.19
CA ILE A 35 6.85 -6.96 8.93
C ILE A 35 5.57 -7.36 8.20
N ILE A 36 4.85 -6.36 7.72
CA ILE A 36 3.68 -6.50 6.84
C ILE A 36 4.10 -6.01 5.47
N GLY A 37 3.83 -6.80 4.43
CA GLY A 37 4.29 -6.56 3.07
C GLY A 37 5.59 -7.30 2.74
N LYS A 38 5.96 -7.28 1.46
CA LYS A 38 7.14 -7.98 0.94
C LYS A 38 8.29 -6.97 0.79
N PRO A 39 9.36 -7.09 1.59
CA PRO A 39 10.49 -6.18 1.48
C PRO A 39 11.23 -6.39 0.16
N TYR A 40 11.51 -5.29 -0.53
CA TYR A 40 12.31 -5.28 -1.75
C TYR A 40 13.23 -4.07 -1.70
N PHE A 41 14.51 -4.24 -2.03
CA PHE A 41 15.52 -3.19 -1.82
C PHE A 41 15.93 -2.52 -3.13
N ARG A 42 15.97 -1.19 -3.13
CA ARG A 42 16.40 -0.40 -4.31
C ARG A 42 17.86 -0.66 -4.65
N SER A 43 18.71 -0.81 -3.64
CA SER A 43 20.13 -1.14 -3.84
C SER A 43 20.36 -2.52 -4.48
N GLU A 44 19.36 -3.40 -4.46
CA GLU A 44 19.46 -4.76 -5.03
C GLU A 44 18.72 -4.91 -6.38
N ALA A 45 18.00 -3.87 -6.83
CA ALA A 45 17.15 -3.92 -8.02
C ALA A 45 17.91 -4.15 -9.34
N TYR A 46 19.23 -4.00 -9.36
CA TYR A 46 20.08 -4.21 -10.54
C TYR A 46 20.68 -5.62 -10.62
N PHE A 47 20.61 -6.42 -9.54
CA PHE A 47 21.31 -7.71 -9.43
C PHE A 47 20.40 -8.92 -9.68
N LEU A 48 19.12 -8.71 -9.99
CA LEU A 48 18.21 -9.80 -10.34
C LEU A 48 18.51 -10.30 -11.76
N SER A 49 19.51 -11.16 -11.87
CA SER A 49 19.58 -12.12 -12.96
C SER A 49 18.45 -13.14 -12.78
N ASN A 50 17.90 -13.65 -13.89
CA ASN A 50 16.73 -14.54 -13.95
C ASN A 50 16.87 -15.91 -13.25
N THR A 51 17.85 -16.10 -12.36
CA THR A 51 18.29 -17.42 -11.89
C THR A 51 18.23 -17.63 -10.38
N VAL A 52 17.99 -16.60 -9.55
CA VAL A 52 17.94 -16.75 -8.09
C VAL A 52 16.61 -16.25 -7.52
N SER A 53 15.91 -17.14 -6.80
CA SER A 53 14.72 -16.81 -6.02
C SER A 53 15.04 -15.72 -4.99
N TYR A 54 14.44 -14.54 -5.15
CA TYR A 54 14.64 -13.40 -4.25
C TYR A 54 13.79 -13.54 -2.99
N ASP A 55 14.43 -13.83 -1.86
CA ASP A 55 13.79 -13.82 -0.54
C ASP A 55 14.06 -12.50 0.17
N GLY A 56 13.19 -11.52 -0.07
CA GLY A 56 13.30 -10.19 0.52
C GLY A 56 13.36 -10.20 2.05
N SER A 57 12.63 -11.10 2.70
CA SER A 57 12.58 -11.20 4.16
C SER A 57 13.92 -11.65 4.72
N LYS A 58 14.57 -12.64 4.11
CA LYS A 58 15.95 -13.03 4.47
C LYS A 58 16.93 -11.89 4.25
N THR A 59 16.82 -11.18 3.12
CA THR A 59 17.67 -10.02 2.83
C THR A 59 17.50 -8.92 3.89
N LEU A 60 16.26 -8.61 4.29
CA LEU A 60 15.98 -7.62 5.33
C LEU A 60 16.62 -8.03 6.65
N VAL A 61 16.43 -9.28 7.10
CA VAL A 61 17.04 -9.78 8.35
C VAL A 61 18.56 -9.69 8.30
N ARG A 62 19.18 -10.06 7.17
CA ARG A 62 20.63 -9.93 6.97
C ARG A 62 21.10 -8.48 7.12
N LYS A 63 20.44 -7.53 6.46
CA LYS A 63 20.76 -6.10 6.55
C LYS A 63 20.58 -5.58 7.98
N LEU A 64 19.45 -5.88 8.63
CA LEU A 64 19.17 -5.45 10.01
C LEU A 64 20.14 -6.04 11.04
N ASN A 65 20.60 -7.27 10.84
CA ASN A 65 21.60 -7.92 11.71
C ASN A 65 22.99 -7.32 11.56
N ALA A 66 23.28 -6.62 10.46
CA ALA A 66 24.53 -5.92 10.24
C ALA A 66 24.53 -4.52 10.88
N CYS A 67 23.36 -3.96 11.19
CA CYS A 67 23.24 -2.63 11.78
C CYS A 67 23.71 -2.59 13.25
N THR A 68 24.67 -1.72 13.52
CA THR A 68 25.29 -1.43 14.83
C THR A 68 24.79 -0.14 15.47
N VAL A 69 24.07 0.70 14.73
CA VAL A 69 23.40 1.91 15.25
C VAL A 69 21.98 2.07 14.67
N ILE A 70 21.15 2.92 15.29
CA ILE A 70 19.76 3.15 14.87
C ILE A 70 19.66 3.78 13.47
N SER A 71 20.56 4.72 13.13
CA SER A 71 20.53 5.39 11.81
C SER A 71 20.68 4.41 10.65
N GLU A 72 21.54 3.40 10.78
CA GLU A 72 21.69 2.35 9.77
C GLU A 72 20.40 1.53 9.58
N ILE A 73 19.61 1.32 10.64
CA ILE A 73 18.31 0.67 10.52
C ILE A 73 17.35 1.56 9.73
N ILE A 74 17.34 2.87 10.00
CA ILE A 74 16.52 3.83 9.24
C ILE A 74 16.93 3.81 7.76
N ASP A 75 18.22 3.79 7.45
CA ASP A 75 18.73 3.72 6.07
C ASP A 75 18.26 2.43 5.35
N VAL A 76 18.29 1.29 6.06
CA VAL A 76 17.76 0.01 5.52
C VAL A 76 16.27 0.12 5.20
N LEU A 77 15.47 0.73 6.09
CA LEU A 77 14.03 0.92 5.86
C LEU A 77 13.76 1.92 4.71
N ASP A 78 14.56 2.98 4.58
CA ASP A 78 14.47 3.98 3.51
C ASP A 78 14.88 3.44 2.13
N ASP A 79 15.67 2.36 2.10
CA ASP A 79 16.05 1.65 0.88
C ASP A 79 14.94 0.73 0.35
N MET A 80 13.96 0.37 1.19
CA MET A 80 12.84 -0.49 0.77
C MET A 80 11.94 0.22 -0.25
N ILE A 81 11.48 -0.55 -1.24
CA ILE A 81 10.51 -0.17 -2.27
C ILE A 81 9.22 -0.95 -2.01
N GLY A 82 8.09 -0.34 -2.35
CA GLY A 82 6.77 -0.95 -2.20
C GLY A 82 6.15 -0.67 -0.84
N GLY A 83 5.05 -1.36 -0.58
CA GLY A 83 4.27 -1.19 0.64
C GLY A 83 4.85 -2.00 1.79
N TRP A 84 5.05 -1.34 2.92
CA TRP A 84 5.53 -2.03 4.12
C TRP A 84 5.04 -1.33 5.40
N ALA A 85 4.88 -2.14 6.44
CA ALA A 85 4.76 -1.67 7.83
C ALA A 85 5.61 -2.56 8.73
N VAL A 86 6.30 -1.99 9.72
CA VAL A 86 7.24 -2.73 10.58
C VAL A 86 7.02 -2.41 12.05
N ILE A 87 7.26 -3.41 12.90
CA ILE A 87 7.58 -3.24 14.32
C ILE A 87 8.83 -4.06 14.60
N TYR A 88 9.91 -3.42 14.98
CA TYR A 88 11.21 -4.04 15.23
C TYR A 88 11.71 -3.71 16.62
N TYR A 89 11.77 -4.72 17.49
CA TYR A 89 12.35 -4.57 18.81
C TYR A 89 13.83 -4.98 18.78
N ARG A 90 14.73 -4.01 19.03
CA ARG A 90 16.17 -4.20 19.21
C ARG A 90 16.49 -4.31 20.70
N LYS A 91 16.77 -5.52 21.16
CA LYS A 91 17.07 -5.82 22.57
C LYS A 91 18.36 -5.19 23.05
N ASP A 92 19.39 -5.20 22.22
CA ASP A 92 20.71 -4.61 22.50
C ASP A 92 20.63 -3.10 22.71
N PHE A 93 19.77 -2.41 21.95
CA PHE A 93 19.51 -0.98 22.12
C PHE A 93 18.40 -0.67 23.12
N LYS A 94 17.62 -1.67 23.55
CA LYS A 94 16.36 -1.51 24.29
C LYS A 94 15.42 -0.50 23.61
N LYS A 95 15.27 -0.63 22.28
CA LYS A 95 14.48 0.28 21.45
C LYS A 95 13.48 -0.46 20.58
N VAL A 96 12.30 0.14 20.41
CA VAL A 96 11.30 -0.32 19.44
C VAL A 96 11.23 0.67 18.30
N LEU A 97 11.42 0.19 17.09
CA LEU A 97 11.21 0.95 15.86
C LEU A 97 9.88 0.51 15.25
N LEU A 98 8.99 1.45 14.95
CA LEU A 98 7.70 1.18 14.32
C LEU A 98 7.48 2.17 13.20
N GLY A 99 6.96 1.73 12.06
CA GLY A 99 6.82 2.64 10.93
C GLY A 99 6.12 2.04 9.72
N ARG A 100 5.85 2.90 8.74
CA ARG A 100 5.20 2.56 7.48
C ARG A 100 5.92 3.24 6.31
N ASP A 101 5.73 2.66 5.12
CA ASP A 101 6.15 3.28 3.88
C ASP A 101 5.49 4.65 3.66
N VAL A 102 6.04 5.43 2.72
CA VAL A 102 5.67 6.84 2.50
C VAL A 102 4.20 7.07 2.20
N PHE A 103 3.51 6.11 1.57
CA PHE A 103 2.09 6.23 1.27
C PHE A 103 1.21 5.38 2.18
N GLY A 104 1.81 4.68 3.16
CA GLY A 104 1.06 3.78 4.05
C GLY A 104 0.27 2.72 3.28
N ARG A 105 0.90 2.07 2.29
CA ARG A 105 0.19 1.08 1.46
C ARG A 105 -0.20 -0.16 2.25
N LYS A 106 0.58 -0.52 3.27
CA LYS A 106 0.26 -1.58 4.23
C LYS A 106 -0.37 -1.01 5.49
N SER A 107 -1.45 -1.64 5.95
CA SER A 107 -2.16 -1.23 7.15
C SER A 107 -1.41 -1.61 8.41
N LEU A 108 -1.23 -0.64 9.29
CA LEU A 108 -0.82 -0.85 10.68
C LEU A 108 -1.59 0.14 11.53
N LEU A 109 -2.43 -0.40 12.40
CA LEU A 109 -3.26 0.36 13.32
C LEU A 109 -2.63 0.32 14.71
N TRP A 110 -2.91 1.35 15.50
CA TRP A 110 -2.54 1.41 16.90
C TRP A 110 -3.71 1.87 17.75
N ARG A 111 -3.61 1.57 19.04
CA ARG A 111 -4.39 2.21 20.10
C ARG A 111 -3.56 2.25 21.38
N ARG A 112 -3.96 3.10 22.31
CA ARG A 112 -3.38 3.14 23.66
C ARG A 112 -4.44 2.84 24.70
N VAL A 113 -4.09 2.01 25.68
CA VAL A 113 -4.83 1.83 26.93
C VAL A 113 -3.81 1.96 28.04
N ASP A 114 -3.97 2.98 28.89
CA ASP A 114 -3.03 3.34 29.95
C ASP A 114 -1.58 3.49 29.42
N LYS A 115 -0.65 2.70 29.95
CA LYS A 115 0.77 2.66 29.55
C LYS A 115 1.08 1.59 28.50
N LYS A 116 0.07 1.03 27.85
CA LYS A 116 0.24 0.00 26.81
C LYS A 116 -0.20 0.51 25.45
N LEU A 117 0.66 0.32 24.45
CA LEU A 117 0.34 0.54 23.05
C LEU A 117 0.07 -0.82 22.39
N TYR A 118 -1.04 -0.92 21.68
CA TYR A 118 -1.44 -2.13 20.95
C TYR A 118 -1.40 -1.85 19.46
N PHE A 119 -0.87 -2.79 18.69
CA PHE A 119 -0.74 -2.67 17.25
C PHE A 119 -1.32 -3.90 16.56
N SER A 120 -1.98 -3.68 15.42
CA SER A 120 -2.57 -4.75 14.63
C SER A 120 -2.80 -4.28 13.20
N THR A 121 -2.86 -5.20 12.24
CA THR A 121 -3.31 -4.90 10.88
C THR A 121 -4.79 -4.52 10.86
N PHE A 122 -5.60 -5.13 11.74
CA PHE A 122 -7.06 -5.00 11.80
C PHE A 122 -7.52 -4.40 13.12
N ALA A 123 -8.64 -3.66 13.10
CA ALA A 123 -9.29 -3.22 14.33
C ALA A 123 -9.91 -4.43 15.04
N CYS A 124 -9.39 -4.78 16.22
CA CYS A 124 -9.78 -6.02 16.92
C CYS A 124 -11.04 -5.87 17.79
N ASP A 125 -11.50 -4.65 18.05
CA ASP A 125 -12.76 -4.36 18.74
C ASP A 125 -13.46 -3.14 18.15
N ARG A 126 -14.80 -3.15 18.27
CA ARG A 126 -15.66 -2.06 17.78
C ARG A 126 -15.90 -0.97 18.82
N LEU A 127 -15.50 -1.20 20.07
CA LEU A 127 -15.77 -0.31 21.20
C LEU A 127 -14.65 0.71 21.43
N CYS A 128 -13.43 0.44 20.97
CA CYS A 128 -12.28 1.33 21.13
C CYS A 128 -11.87 1.93 19.78
N SER A 129 -11.50 3.21 19.79
CA SER A 129 -11.01 3.90 18.61
C SER A 129 -9.59 3.41 18.27
N TRP A 130 -9.47 2.66 17.18
CA TRP A 130 -8.19 2.36 16.55
C TRP A 130 -7.81 3.51 15.61
N TYR A 131 -6.53 3.84 15.58
CA TYR A 131 -5.98 4.89 14.74
C TYR A 131 -4.92 4.31 13.80
N TYR A 132 -4.67 4.98 12.69
CA TYR A 132 -3.57 4.61 11.81
C TYR A 132 -2.23 5.01 12.44
N VAL A 133 -1.22 4.14 12.32
CA VAL A 133 0.17 4.58 12.48
C VAL A 133 0.49 5.50 11.30
N PRO A 134 1.02 6.71 11.50
CA PRO A 134 1.20 7.66 10.40
C PRO A 134 2.08 7.12 9.25
N SER A 135 1.60 7.27 8.03
CA SER A 135 2.36 6.97 6.81
C SER A 135 3.64 7.82 6.72
N GLY A 136 4.67 7.27 6.05
CA GLY A 136 5.94 7.99 5.86
C GLY A 136 6.66 8.34 7.15
N THR A 137 6.51 7.53 8.20
CA THR A 137 7.22 7.68 9.47
C THR A 137 7.94 6.40 9.91
N VAL A 138 9.01 6.58 10.67
CA VAL A 138 9.59 5.57 11.56
C VAL A 138 9.76 6.21 12.94
N THR A 139 8.99 5.74 13.91
CA THR A 139 9.06 6.16 15.31
C THR A 139 9.99 5.22 16.07
N VAL A 140 10.91 5.77 16.85
CA VAL A 140 11.84 5.05 17.72
C VAL A 140 11.47 5.36 19.16
N LEU A 141 11.00 4.34 19.88
CA LEU A 141 10.70 4.38 21.30
C LEU A 141 11.93 3.89 22.09
N ASP A 142 12.38 4.69 23.05
CA ASP A 142 13.53 4.38 23.90
C ASP A 142 13.07 3.95 25.29
N PHE A 143 13.33 2.69 25.67
CA PHE A 143 12.99 2.18 27.00
C PHE A 143 14.01 2.56 28.09
N CYS A 144 15.18 3.10 27.73
CA CYS A 144 16.20 3.50 28.72
C CYS A 144 15.97 4.89 29.31
N SER A 145 15.13 5.70 28.68
CA SER A 145 14.82 7.07 29.11
C SER A 145 13.31 7.22 29.25
N GLU A 146 12.84 8.11 30.11
CA GLU A 146 11.42 8.34 30.45
C GLU A 146 10.53 8.67 29.21
N GLU A 147 10.30 7.67 28.35
CA GLU A 147 9.52 7.76 27.12
C GLU A 147 10.08 8.74 26.05
N ASN A 148 11.41 8.94 25.97
CA ASN A 148 11.98 9.70 24.85
C ASN A 148 11.62 9.01 23.53
N THR A 149 11.00 9.77 22.64
CA THR A 149 10.54 9.27 21.36
C THR A 149 11.17 10.10 20.25
N THR A 150 11.73 9.45 19.24
CA THR A 150 12.23 10.12 18.03
C THR A 150 11.41 9.68 16.84
N ILE A 151 10.81 10.62 16.12
CA ILE A 151 10.05 10.34 14.89
C ILE A 151 10.86 10.82 13.69
N PHE A 152 11.24 9.86 12.85
CA PHE A 152 11.79 10.10 11.52
C PHE A 152 10.64 10.21 10.53
N HIS A 153 10.49 11.33 9.82
CA HIS A 153 9.33 11.58 8.97
C HIS A 153 9.74 12.08 7.57
N ALA A 154 9.04 11.61 6.54
CA ALA A 154 9.23 12.11 5.17
C ALA A 154 8.45 13.41 4.96
N PHE A 155 7.24 13.51 5.50
CA PHE A 155 6.41 14.71 5.46
C PHE A 155 6.00 15.13 6.86
N GLU A 156 5.51 16.35 7.04
CA GLU A 156 5.00 16.79 8.34
C GLU A 156 3.89 15.88 8.86
N VAL A 157 3.95 15.58 10.15
CA VAL A 157 3.03 14.66 10.83
C VAL A 157 2.25 15.45 11.87
N SER A 158 0.98 15.14 12.01
CA SER A 158 0.10 15.69 13.04
C SER A 158 -0.90 14.63 13.52
N GLY A 159 -1.64 14.95 14.57
CA GLY A 159 -2.74 14.14 15.08
C GLY A 159 -2.40 13.25 16.28
N PRO A 160 -3.32 12.35 16.65
CA PRO A 160 -3.33 11.67 17.96
C PRO A 160 -2.07 10.84 18.24
N TRP A 161 -1.34 10.41 17.21
CA TRP A 161 -0.10 9.65 17.38
C TRP A 161 0.96 10.44 18.14
N LEU A 162 1.11 11.74 17.85
CA LEU A 162 2.15 12.56 18.47
C LEU A 162 1.82 12.92 19.92
N GLU A 163 0.53 13.03 20.22
CA GLU A 163 -0.01 13.32 21.55
C GLU A 163 0.23 12.19 22.55
N GLN A 164 0.70 11.02 22.08
CA GLN A 164 1.04 9.89 22.94
C GLN A 164 2.37 10.07 23.66
N PHE A 165 3.23 11.00 23.25
CA PHE A 165 4.60 11.05 23.74
C PHE A 165 4.87 12.35 24.49
N ASN A 166 5.29 12.24 25.75
CA ASN A 166 5.61 13.41 26.58
C ASN A 166 6.84 14.16 26.04
N LYS A 167 7.83 13.42 25.53
CA LYS A 167 9.08 13.97 25.02
C LYS A 167 9.37 13.44 23.63
N LEU A 168 9.12 14.29 22.65
CA LEU A 168 9.16 13.95 21.24
C LEU A 168 10.22 14.78 20.49
N TYR A 169 11.13 14.09 19.81
CA TYR A 169 12.08 14.64 18.85
C TYR A 169 11.63 14.31 17.43
N ARG A 170 11.76 15.27 16.51
CA ARG A 170 11.40 15.09 15.11
C ARG A 170 12.63 15.22 14.23
N VAL A 171 12.80 14.28 13.31
CA VAL A 171 13.91 14.24 12.36
C VAL A 171 13.35 14.10 10.95
N GLN A 172 13.55 15.12 10.12
CA GLN A 172 13.10 15.08 8.73
C GLN A 172 14.02 14.19 7.90
N ARG A 173 13.44 13.21 7.19
CA ARG A 173 14.12 12.36 6.21
C ARG A 173 14.16 13.04 4.84
N LYS A 174 14.98 14.09 4.71
CA LYS A 174 15.05 14.93 3.49
C LYS A 174 15.29 14.12 2.21
N VAL A 175 16.21 13.16 2.26
CA VAL A 175 16.51 12.28 1.12
C VAL A 175 15.28 11.49 0.68
N VAL A 176 14.42 11.08 1.62
CA VAL A 176 13.17 10.39 1.29
C VAL A 176 12.16 11.36 0.72
N SER A 177 11.96 12.53 1.35
CA SER A 177 10.98 13.52 0.90
C SER A 177 11.27 14.04 -0.51
N GLU A 178 12.53 14.36 -0.80
CA GLU A 178 13.00 14.87 -2.10
C GLU A 178 12.83 13.85 -3.24
N ARG A 179 12.80 12.54 -2.93
CA ARG A 179 12.48 11.52 -3.95
C ARG A 179 11.06 11.63 -4.46
N PHE A 180 10.12 12.11 -3.65
CA PHE A 180 8.71 12.21 -4.02
C PHE A 180 8.33 13.62 -4.43
N ILE A 181 8.82 14.62 -3.71
CA ILE A 181 8.60 16.05 -3.99
C ILE A 181 9.99 16.68 -4.14
N PRO A 182 10.62 16.59 -5.32
CA PRO A 182 11.94 17.17 -5.53
C PRO A 182 11.86 18.69 -5.40
N SER A 183 12.79 19.26 -4.63
CA SER A 183 12.93 20.69 -4.38
C SER A 183 13.43 21.47 -5.60
N ASN A 184 14.18 20.81 -6.47
CA ASN A 184 14.62 21.38 -7.73
C ASN A 184 13.54 21.15 -8.80
N GLU A 185 13.02 22.24 -9.36
CA GLU A 185 12.44 22.25 -10.69
C GLU A 185 13.48 21.60 -11.62
N LEU A 186 13.32 20.31 -11.93
CA LEU A 186 14.05 19.73 -13.03
C LEU A 186 13.78 20.65 -14.23
N CYS A 187 14.83 21.16 -14.86
CA CYS A 187 14.78 21.99 -16.07
C CYS A 187 14.08 21.23 -17.21
N LEU A 188 12.76 21.03 -17.14
CA LEU A 188 11.94 20.54 -18.25
C LEU A 188 11.25 21.70 -18.96
N LYS A 189 11.81 22.92 -18.86
CA LYS A 189 11.28 24.15 -19.46
C LYS A 189 11.04 24.03 -20.98
N ASN A 190 11.55 22.98 -21.64
CA ASN A 190 11.47 22.74 -23.07
C ASN A 190 10.92 21.34 -23.48
N ILE A 191 10.26 20.58 -22.60
CA ILE A 191 9.73 19.26 -22.99
C ILE A 191 8.29 19.38 -23.51
N ILE A 192 8.05 18.86 -24.72
CA ILE A 192 6.73 18.82 -25.35
C ILE A 192 5.84 17.80 -24.60
N ARG A 193 4.53 18.08 -24.48
CA ARG A 193 3.57 17.23 -23.75
C ARG A 193 3.62 15.75 -24.16
N GLU A 194 3.82 15.47 -25.45
CA GLU A 194 3.89 14.10 -25.98
C GLU A 194 5.11 13.32 -25.44
N ASP A 195 6.25 13.98 -25.30
CA ASP A 195 7.45 13.36 -24.74
C ASP A 195 7.28 13.10 -23.25
N MET A 196 6.58 13.99 -22.53
CA MET A 196 6.23 13.75 -21.14
C MET A 196 5.32 12.53 -20.97
N ALA A 197 4.28 12.40 -21.80
CA ALA A 197 3.40 11.23 -21.76
C ALA A 197 4.17 9.93 -22.02
N LYS A 198 5.09 9.91 -23.00
CA LYS A 198 5.97 8.75 -23.26
C LYS A 198 6.87 8.43 -22.08
N ILE A 199 7.48 9.44 -21.44
CA ILE A 199 8.34 9.25 -20.26
C ILE A 199 7.51 8.69 -19.10
N MET A 200 6.33 9.24 -18.83
CA MET A 200 5.43 8.75 -17.79
C MET A 200 4.99 7.31 -18.04
N LEU A 201 4.58 6.98 -19.26
CA LEU A 201 4.18 5.63 -19.64
C LEU A 201 5.35 4.65 -19.47
N LYS A 202 6.56 5.04 -19.86
CA LYS A 202 7.77 4.24 -19.64
C LYS A 202 8.02 3.99 -18.15
N GLN A 203 7.92 5.01 -17.31
CA GLN A 203 8.12 4.86 -15.86
C GLN A 203 7.04 3.96 -15.21
N LEU A 204 5.79 4.09 -15.64
CA LEU A 204 4.71 3.22 -15.17
C LEU A 204 4.94 1.78 -15.63
N LYS A 205 5.32 1.57 -16.89
CA LYS A 205 5.68 0.24 -17.42
C LYS A 205 6.88 -0.37 -16.67
N GLU A 206 7.88 0.41 -16.31
CA GLU A 206 9.00 -0.06 -15.49
C GLU A 206 8.56 -0.43 -14.06
N ALA A 207 7.69 0.38 -13.44
CA ALA A 207 7.10 0.03 -12.14
C ALA A 207 6.29 -1.26 -12.25
N VAL A 208 5.62 -1.46 -13.38
CA VAL A 208 4.87 -2.67 -13.67
C VAL A 208 5.78 -3.88 -13.77
N CYS A 209 6.73 -3.82 -14.68
CA CYS A 209 7.67 -4.91 -14.88
C CYS A 209 8.44 -5.25 -13.58
N ARG A 210 8.85 -4.28 -12.74
CA ARG A 210 9.49 -4.59 -11.43
C ARG A 210 8.59 -5.39 -10.49
N THR A 211 7.32 -5.02 -10.40
CA THR A 211 6.37 -5.72 -9.52
C THR A 211 6.14 -7.14 -10.02
N VAL A 212 5.99 -7.32 -11.33
CA VAL A 212 5.89 -8.64 -11.95
C VAL A 212 7.16 -9.48 -11.75
N SER A 213 8.36 -8.88 -11.90
CA SER A 213 9.63 -9.58 -11.69
C SER A 213 9.86 -9.99 -10.23
N SER A 214 9.16 -9.37 -9.29
CA SER A 214 9.23 -9.72 -7.86
C SER A 214 8.28 -10.87 -7.45
N LEU A 215 7.49 -11.37 -8.39
CA LEU A 215 6.58 -12.48 -8.14
C LEU A 215 7.36 -13.75 -7.83
N ASP A 216 6.76 -14.57 -6.97
CA ASP A 216 7.28 -15.91 -6.69
C ASP A 216 7.23 -16.74 -7.98
N ILE A 217 8.26 -17.55 -8.24
CA ILE A 217 8.31 -18.50 -9.36
C ILE A 217 7.12 -19.48 -9.36
N PHE A 218 6.49 -19.70 -8.20
CA PHE A 218 5.30 -20.53 -8.04
C PHE A 218 3.98 -19.77 -8.31
N THR A 219 4.04 -18.46 -8.58
CA THR A 219 2.86 -17.66 -8.91
C THR A 219 2.30 -18.08 -10.26
N LYS A 220 1.12 -18.71 -10.25
CA LYS A 220 0.41 -19.12 -11.48
C LYS A 220 -0.66 -18.13 -11.93
N CYS A 221 -1.15 -17.30 -11.01
CA CYS A 221 -2.26 -16.39 -11.27
C CYS A 221 -2.13 -15.11 -10.45
N ILE A 222 -2.47 -13.99 -11.07
CA ILE A 222 -2.65 -12.69 -10.43
C ILE A 222 -4.03 -12.18 -10.82
N SER A 223 -4.70 -11.48 -9.91
CA SER A 223 -5.97 -10.82 -10.22
C SER A 223 -5.81 -9.31 -10.22
N LEU A 224 -6.49 -8.63 -11.15
CA LEU A 224 -6.66 -7.18 -11.19
C LEU A 224 -8.12 -6.85 -10.87
N SER A 225 -8.34 -6.00 -9.88
CA SER A 225 -9.66 -5.40 -9.64
C SER A 225 -9.96 -4.43 -10.79
N PHE A 226 -10.82 -4.87 -11.70
CA PHE A 226 -11.02 -4.24 -13.00
C PHE A 226 -12.41 -3.60 -13.08
N SER A 227 -12.45 -2.26 -12.99
CA SER A 227 -13.70 -1.49 -13.09
C SER A 227 -14.09 -1.16 -14.54
N GLY A 228 -13.14 -1.26 -15.48
CA GLY A 228 -13.30 -0.77 -16.85
C GLY A 228 -13.12 0.74 -16.99
N GLY A 229 -12.79 1.45 -15.90
CA GLY A 229 -12.30 2.83 -15.94
C GLY A 229 -10.89 2.93 -16.52
N VAL A 230 -10.47 4.15 -16.86
CA VAL A 230 -9.19 4.42 -17.54
C VAL A 230 -7.98 3.90 -16.77
N ASP A 231 -7.99 4.00 -15.43
CA ASP A 231 -6.85 3.61 -14.59
C ASP A 231 -6.67 2.09 -14.59
N SER A 232 -7.73 1.35 -14.27
CA SER A 232 -7.70 -0.11 -14.30
C SER A 232 -7.43 -0.67 -15.70
N LEU A 233 -7.86 0.02 -16.76
CA LEU A 233 -7.58 -0.36 -18.14
C LEU A 233 -6.11 -0.16 -18.51
N LEU A 234 -5.51 0.97 -18.12
CA LEU A 234 -4.09 1.22 -18.33
C LEU A 234 -3.23 0.20 -17.59
N VAL A 235 -3.57 -0.12 -16.34
CA VAL A 235 -2.88 -1.16 -15.57
C VAL A 235 -3.03 -2.52 -16.24
N ALA A 236 -4.24 -2.91 -16.66
CA ALA A 236 -4.48 -4.16 -17.39
C ALA A 236 -3.61 -4.26 -18.65
N HIS A 237 -3.57 -3.19 -19.45
CA HIS A 237 -2.77 -3.13 -20.67
C HIS A 237 -1.27 -3.24 -20.41
N LEU A 238 -0.74 -2.58 -19.37
CA LEU A 238 0.68 -2.67 -19.04
C LEU A 238 1.04 -4.04 -18.46
N MET A 239 0.18 -4.63 -17.64
CA MET A 239 0.36 -6.00 -17.15
C MET A 239 0.41 -6.99 -18.33
N ALA A 240 -0.45 -6.83 -19.33
CA ALA A 240 -0.42 -7.64 -20.56
C ALA A 240 0.96 -7.71 -21.21
N GLN A 241 1.71 -6.61 -21.17
CA GLN A 241 3.01 -6.49 -21.81
C GLN A 241 4.18 -6.96 -20.94
N CYS A 242 4.02 -6.98 -19.61
CA CYS A 242 5.08 -7.32 -18.66
C CYS A 242 4.94 -8.73 -18.08
N MET A 243 3.75 -9.35 -18.12
CA MET A 243 3.47 -10.65 -17.49
C MET A 243 4.24 -11.80 -18.16
N PRO A 244 4.78 -12.76 -17.39
CA PRO A 244 5.37 -13.98 -17.94
C PRO A 244 4.29 -14.83 -18.61
N GLN A 245 4.64 -15.53 -19.68
CA GLN A 245 3.68 -16.30 -20.48
C GLN A 245 2.93 -17.40 -19.70
N ASN A 246 3.51 -17.88 -18.60
CA ASN A 246 2.96 -18.95 -17.76
C ASN A 246 2.10 -18.45 -16.58
N VAL A 247 1.89 -17.13 -16.46
CA VAL A 247 1.08 -16.55 -15.38
C VAL A 247 -0.22 -16.00 -15.95
N LEU A 248 -1.34 -16.49 -15.43
CA LEU A 248 -2.68 -16.01 -15.79
C LEU A 248 -2.96 -14.66 -15.13
N LEU A 249 -3.67 -13.78 -15.85
CA LEU A 249 -4.23 -12.55 -15.27
C LEU A 249 -5.76 -12.62 -15.29
N ASP A 250 -6.35 -12.62 -14.11
CA ASP A 250 -7.79 -12.54 -13.92
C ASP A 250 -8.20 -11.07 -13.78
N LEU A 251 -8.98 -10.56 -14.73
CA LEU A 251 -9.65 -9.28 -14.63
C LEU A 251 -10.96 -9.50 -13.86
N VAL A 252 -11.08 -8.97 -12.66
CA VAL A 252 -12.27 -9.19 -11.80
C VAL A 252 -13.10 -7.93 -11.74
N ASN A 253 -14.33 -7.99 -12.25
CA ASN A 253 -15.26 -6.87 -12.28
C ASN A 253 -16.52 -7.18 -11.45
N VAL A 254 -16.87 -6.28 -10.52
CA VAL A 254 -18.01 -6.44 -9.59
C VAL A 254 -19.25 -5.64 -10.04
N ALA A 255 -19.10 -4.71 -10.98
CA ALA A 255 -20.19 -3.88 -11.49
C ALA A 255 -20.08 -3.73 -13.01
N PHE A 256 -20.81 -4.58 -13.73
CA PHE A 256 -20.76 -4.61 -15.19
C PHE A 256 -22.09 -4.15 -15.81
N ALA A 257 -22.00 -3.22 -16.76
CA ALA A 257 -22.92 -3.19 -17.89
C ALA A 257 -22.29 -4.06 -18.99
N LYS A 258 -23.07 -4.93 -19.66
CA LYS A 258 -22.57 -5.79 -20.75
C LYS A 258 -21.71 -4.97 -21.72
N ARG A 259 -20.40 -5.22 -21.76
CA ARG A 259 -19.46 -4.56 -22.68
C ARG A 259 -18.57 -5.61 -23.33
N LYS A 260 -18.26 -5.39 -24.61
CA LYS A 260 -17.42 -6.26 -25.43
C LYS A 260 -16.01 -6.37 -24.86
N SER A 261 -15.45 -7.58 -24.91
CA SER A 261 -14.00 -7.79 -24.76
C SER A 261 -13.27 -7.31 -26.02
N CYS A 262 -12.20 -6.54 -25.86
CA CYS A 262 -11.36 -6.03 -26.96
C CYS A 262 -9.99 -6.72 -27.06
N TYR A 263 -9.79 -7.87 -26.40
CA TYR A 263 -8.46 -8.50 -26.31
C TYR A 263 -8.50 -10.01 -26.61
N PRO A 264 -8.63 -10.41 -27.90
CA PRO A 264 -8.71 -11.82 -28.29
C PRO A 264 -7.39 -12.60 -28.24
N GLU A 265 -6.22 -11.94 -28.14
CA GLU A 265 -4.89 -12.60 -28.25
C GLU A 265 -4.12 -12.71 -26.91
N LEU A 266 -4.72 -12.36 -25.78
CA LEU A 266 -4.03 -12.32 -24.47
C LEU A 266 -4.59 -13.37 -23.51
N SER A 267 -3.71 -13.97 -22.69
CA SER A 267 -4.01 -14.99 -21.66
C SER A 267 -4.78 -14.41 -20.46
N PHE A 268 -5.91 -13.75 -20.72
CA PHE A 268 -6.74 -13.06 -19.73
C PHE A 268 -8.08 -13.75 -19.54
N ARG A 269 -8.50 -13.83 -18.28
CA ARG A 269 -9.85 -14.28 -17.92
C ARG A 269 -10.62 -13.10 -17.34
N LEU A 270 -11.79 -12.81 -17.89
CA LEU A 270 -12.68 -11.83 -17.30
C LEU A 270 -13.67 -12.55 -16.37
N LEU A 271 -13.57 -12.27 -15.08
CA LEU A 271 -14.49 -12.77 -14.06
C LEU A 271 -15.49 -11.67 -13.70
N LEU A 272 -16.77 -11.97 -13.90
CA LEU A 272 -17.89 -11.09 -13.57
C LEU A 272 -18.48 -11.52 -12.23
N VAL A 273 -18.27 -10.72 -11.20
CA VAL A 273 -18.75 -10.96 -9.84
C VAL A 273 -20.10 -10.26 -9.69
N ASP A 274 -21.18 -11.01 -9.81
CA ASP A 274 -22.54 -10.52 -9.57
C ASP A 274 -22.94 -10.83 -8.13
N VAL A 275 -23.27 -9.80 -7.36
CA VAL A 275 -23.53 -9.89 -5.91
C VAL A 275 -24.94 -9.41 -5.63
N ASP A 276 -25.77 -10.32 -5.13
CA ASP A 276 -27.12 -9.96 -4.72
C ASP A 276 -27.16 -9.26 -3.34
N LEU A 277 -28.31 -8.65 -3.00
CA LEU A 277 -28.47 -7.91 -1.75
C LEU A 277 -28.32 -8.79 -0.49
N ASN A 278 -28.68 -10.07 -0.55
CA ASN A 278 -28.57 -10.98 0.59
C ASN A 278 -27.11 -11.36 0.83
N GLU A 279 -26.38 -11.68 -0.23
CA GLU A 279 -24.96 -11.95 -0.19
C GLU A 279 -24.18 -10.73 0.31
N LEU A 280 -24.46 -9.54 -0.26
CA LEU A 280 -23.89 -8.28 0.20
C LEU A 280 -24.15 -8.07 1.69
N ALA A 281 -25.40 -8.17 2.14
CA ALA A 281 -25.75 -7.97 3.54
C ALA A 281 -25.04 -8.97 4.47
N HIS A 282 -24.95 -10.24 4.06
CA HIS A 282 -24.27 -11.29 4.82
C HIS A 282 -22.76 -11.02 4.93
N CYS A 283 -22.08 -10.89 3.79
CA CYS A 283 -20.63 -10.72 3.74
C CYS A 283 -20.20 -9.40 4.37
N ARG A 284 -20.95 -8.31 4.13
CA ARG A 284 -20.72 -7.02 4.76
C ARG A 284 -20.66 -7.13 6.29
N LYS A 285 -21.72 -7.69 6.88
CA LYS A 285 -21.83 -7.85 8.33
C LYS A 285 -20.77 -8.79 8.90
N LYS A 286 -20.48 -9.89 8.19
CA LYS A 286 -19.67 -11.01 8.72
C LYS A 286 -18.17 -10.81 8.54
N TYR A 287 -17.74 -10.20 7.44
CA TYR A 287 -16.34 -10.13 7.01
C TYR A 287 -15.85 -8.69 6.74
N ILE A 288 -16.64 -7.89 6.02
CA ILE A 288 -16.13 -6.65 5.40
C ILE A 288 -16.08 -5.49 6.39
N SER A 289 -17.14 -5.22 7.15
CA SER A 289 -17.20 -4.02 8.00
C SER A 289 -16.09 -3.98 9.06
N SER A 290 -15.63 -5.12 9.57
CA SER A 290 -14.47 -5.18 10.46
C SER A 290 -13.14 -4.91 9.76
N ALA A 291 -13.01 -5.28 8.48
CA ALA A 291 -11.80 -5.02 7.70
C ALA A 291 -11.71 -3.54 7.25
N VAL A 292 -12.86 -2.90 7.00
CA VAL A 292 -12.91 -1.47 6.64
C VAL A 292 -12.49 -0.56 7.80
N ALA A 293 -12.87 -0.92 9.03
CA ALA A 293 -12.49 -0.19 10.25
C ALA A 293 -10.97 0.08 10.33
N PRO A 294 -10.53 1.25 10.82
CA PRO A 294 -11.33 2.25 11.55
C PRO A 294 -12.07 3.25 10.66
N ALA A 295 -11.93 3.17 9.33
CA ALA A 295 -12.75 3.97 8.43
C ALA A 295 -14.24 3.62 8.61
N CYS A 296 -15.10 4.64 8.61
CA CYS A 296 -16.49 4.46 9.04
C CYS A 296 -17.52 5.25 8.21
N SER A 297 -17.10 5.93 7.14
CA SER A 297 -18.06 6.61 6.27
C SER A 297 -18.83 5.61 5.40
N VAL A 298 -20.00 6.03 4.91
CA VAL A 298 -20.79 5.23 3.95
C VAL A 298 -19.99 4.95 2.67
N LEU A 299 -19.16 5.90 2.25
CA LEU A 299 -18.31 5.75 1.07
C LEU A 299 -17.21 4.70 1.32
N ASP A 300 -16.58 4.71 2.50
CA ASP A 300 -15.56 3.73 2.86
C ASP A 300 -16.14 2.30 2.90
N ASP A 301 -17.32 2.14 3.49
CA ASP A 301 -18.01 0.86 3.55
C ASP A 301 -18.41 0.37 2.15
N SER A 302 -18.88 1.27 1.28
CA SER A 302 -19.27 0.93 -0.10
C SER A 302 -18.06 0.51 -0.95
N ILE A 303 -16.98 1.29 -0.92
CA ILE A 303 -15.74 0.95 -1.65
C ILE A 303 -15.13 -0.33 -1.07
N GLY A 304 -15.11 -0.47 0.25
CA GLY A 304 -14.65 -1.67 0.93
C GLY A 304 -15.42 -2.92 0.51
N CYS A 305 -16.74 -2.83 0.32
CA CYS A 305 -17.54 -3.94 -0.18
C CYS A 305 -17.14 -4.35 -1.59
N VAL A 306 -17.10 -3.39 -2.52
CA VAL A 306 -16.73 -3.66 -3.92
C VAL A 306 -15.33 -4.26 -4.00
N GLN A 307 -14.37 -3.69 -3.28
CA GLN A 307 -13.00 -4.17 -3.27
C GLN A 307 -12.87 -5.58 -2.68
N TRP A 308 -13.65 -5.89 -1.63
CA TRP A 308 -13.66 -7.23 -1.03
C TRP A 308 -14.18 -8.29 -2.01
N PHE A 309 -15.29 -8.01 -2.69
CA PHE A 309 -15.86 -8.93 -3.67
C PHE A 309 -14.97 -9.10 -4.90
N ALA A 310 -14.32 -8.03 -5.36
CA ALA A 310 -13.33 -8.11 -6.43
C ALA A 310 -12.14 -8.98 -6.02
N ALA A 311 -11.60 -8.76 -4.82
CA ALA A 311 -10.48 -9.53 -4.31
C ALA A 311 -10.83 -10.99 -4.01
N ARG A 312 -12.08 -11.28 -3.59
CA ARG A 312 -12.58 -12.65 -3.41
C ARG A 312 -12.46 -13.46 -4.71
N GLY A 313 -12.76 -12.82 -5.85
CA GLY A 313 -12.54 -13.40 -7.18
C GLY A 313 -13.44 -14.61 -7.48
N GLU A 314 -14.62 -14.67 -6.86
CA GLU A 314 -15.64 -15.69 -7.11
C GLU A 314 -16.74 -15.07 -7.96
N GLY A 315 -16.94 -15.58 -9.18
CA GLY A 315 -17.90 -15.02 -10.12
C GLY A 315 -18.12 -15.91 -11.34
N LEU A 316 -18.51 -15.29 -12.45
CA LEU A 316 -18.80 -15.93 -13.73
C LEU A 316 -17.70 -15.62 -14.74
N LEU A 317 -17.07 -16.65 -15.30
CA LEU A 317 -16.12 -16.52 -16.39
C LEU A 317 -16.84 -16.07 -17.67
N PHE A 318 -16.37 -14.95 -18.22
CA PHE A 318 -16.77 -14.45 -19.53
C PHE A 318 -15.72 -14.82 -20.57
N GLU A 319 -16.12 -15.63 -21.56
CA GLU A 319 -15.28 -15.97 -22.72
C GLU A 319 -15.74 -15.23 -23.98
N ASP A 320 -17.02 -15.38 -24.35
CA ASP A 320 -17.64 -14.80 -25.54
C ASP A 320 -19.15 -14.62 -25.28
N GLU A 321 -19.79 -13.66 -25.96
CA GLU A 321 -21.25 -13.43 -25.88
C GLU A 321 -22.07 -14.66 -26.29
N LYS A 322 -21.48 -15.55 -27.10
CA LYS A 322 -22.12 -16.78 -27.58
C LYS A 322 -21.94 -17.97 -26.64
N LYS A 323 -21.05 -17.87 -25.66
CA LYS A 323 -20.74 -18.96 -24.73
C LYS A 323 -21.49 -18.76 -23.41
N PRO A 324 -21.91 -19.85 -22.74
CA PRO A 324 -22.52 -19.74 -21.43
C PRO A 324 -21.51 -19.22 -20.41
N PHE A 325 -22.00 -18.41 -19.46
CA PHE A 325 -21.25 -18.04 -18.29
C PHE A 325 -21.00 -19.29 -17.41
N VAL A 326 -19.75 -19.47 -16.99
CA VAL A 326 -19.35 -20.61 -16.13
C VAL A 326 -18.92 -20.08 -14.77
N PRO A 327 -19.46 -20.59 -13.65
CA PRO A 327 -18.96 -20.26 -12.31
C PRO A 327 -17.48 -20.60 -12.18
N GLU A 328 -16.69 -19.65 -11.71
CA GLU A 328 -15.24 -19.75 -11.65
C GLU A 328 -14.69 -18.98 -10.44
N LYS A 329 -13.55 -19.43 -9.93
CA LYS A 329 -12.86 -18.78 -8.81
C LYS A 329 -11.41 -18.51 -9.16
N SER A 330 -10.99 -17.27 -8.97
CA SER A 330 -9.59 -16.89 -9.09
C SER A 330 -8.74 -17.52 -7.98
N GLU A 331 -7.67 -18.21 -8.38
CA GLU A 331 -6.65 -18.74 -7.47
C GLU A 331 -5.61 -17.69 -7.08
N ALA A 332 -5.74 -16.46 -7.58
CA ALA A 332 -4.78 -15.39 -7.31
C ALA A 332 -4.70 -15.07 -5.81
N VAL A 333 -3.48 -15.19 -5.26
CA VAL A 333 -3.13 -14.73 -3.92
C VAL A 333 -2.62 -13.28 -3.91
N THR A 334 -2.33 -12.74 -5.10
CA THR A 334 -1.92 -11.35 -5.30
C THR A 334 -3.01 -10.60 -6.06
N VAL A 335 -3.49 -9.50 -5.48
CA VAL A 335 -4.48 -8.62 -6.06
C VAL A 335 -3.81 -7.30 -6.45
N VAL A 336 -4.13 -6.83 -7.65
CA VAL A 336 -3.72 -5.55 -8.18
C VAL A 336 -4.91 -4.62 -8.25
N VAL A 337 -4.69 -3.33 -8.00
CA VAL A 337 -5.68 -2.26 -8.15
C VAL A 337 -5.07 -1.07 -8.91
N GLY A 338 -5.93 -0.31 -9.60
CA GLY A 338 -5.62 1.01 -10.16
C GLY A 338 -6.00 2.16 -9.23
N SER A 339 -6.13 1.90 -7.92
CA SER A 339 -6.41 2.95 -6.93
C SER A 339 -5.19 3.84 -6.74
N GLY A 340 -5.40 5.16 -6.69
CA GLY A 340 -4.33 6.15 -6.49
C GLY A 340 -4.15 7.13 -7.64
N ALA A 341 -4.63 6.78 -8.84
CA ALA A 341 -4.56 7.62 -10.02
C ALA A 341 -5.26 8.96 -9.83
N ASP A 342 -6.44 8.97 -9.20
CA ASP A 342 -7.21 10.20 -9.02
C ASP A 342 -6.50 11.20 -8.10
N GLU A 343 -5.93 10.74 -6.98
CA GLU A 343 -5.13 11.57 -6.05
C GLU A 343 -3.81 12.03 -6.71
N LEU A 344 -3.27 11.23 -7.62
CA LEU A 344 -2.09 11.60 -8.39
C LEU A 344 -2.43 12.59 -9.51
N PHE A 345 -3.48 12.41 -10.30
CA PHE A 345 -3.69 13.21 -11.52
C PHE A 345 -4.78 14.25 -11.42
N GLY A 346 -5.43 14.35 -10.27
CA GLY A 346 -6.53 15.26 -10.12
C GLY A 346 -7.82 14.75 -10.78
N GLY A 347 -8.05 13.43 -10.78
CA GLY A 347 -9.17 12.82 -11.52
C GLY A 347 -10.56 13.07 -10.91
N TYR A 348 -10.64 13.42 -9.63
CA TYR A 348 -11.92 13.78 -9.01
C TYR A 348 -12.49 15.12 -9.47
N MET A 349 -13.82 15.19 -9.62
CA MET A 349 -14.53 16.42 -10.00
C MET A 349 -14.24 17.61 -9.06
N ARG A 350 -14.00 17.35 -7.76
CA ARG A 350 -13.63 18.40 -6.79
C ARG A 350 -12.38 19.17 -7.21
N HIS A 351 -11.39 18.50 -7.81
CA HIS A 351 -10.17 19.16 -8.26
C HIS A 351 -10.45 20.14 -9.39
N ARG A 352 -11.34 19.79 -10.32
CA ARG A 352 -11.83 20.73 -11.35
C ARG A 352 -12.55 21.91 -10.71
N THR A 353 -13.36 21.68 -9.68
CA THR A 353 -14.03 22.77 -8.94
C THR A 353 -13.02 23.68 -8.24
N THR A 354 -12.00 23.12 -7.57
CA THR A 354 -10.92 23.88 -6.94
C THR A 354 -10.14 24.68 -7.98
N TYR A 355 -9.81 24.08 -9.12
CA TYR A 355 -9.12 24.76 -10.22
C TYR A 355 -9.90 26.00 -10.67
N LEU A 356 -11.19 25.84 -10.96
CA LEU A 356 -12.03 26.92 -11.47
C LEU A 356 -12.24 28.05 -10.44
N LYS A 357 -12.20 27.75 -9.14
CA LYS A 357 -12.45 28.73 -8.08
C LYS A 357 -11.20 29.39 -7.51
N ARG A 358 -10.11 28.63 -7.39
CA ARG A 358 -8.91 29.00 -6.63
C ARG A 358 -7.62 28.88 -7.44
N GLY A 359 -7.72 28.49 -8.71
CA GLY A 359 -6.60 28.36 -9.63
C GLY A 359 -5.76 27.10 -9.41
N ARG A 360 -4.71 26.98 -10.21
CA ARG A 360 -3.83 25.81 -10.28
C ARG A 360 -3.13 25.50 -8.96
N ASN A 361 -2.57 26.50 -8.29
CA ASN A 361 -1.76 26.29 -7.08
C ASN A 361 -2.57 25.64 -5.96
N ALA A 362 -3.85 26.03 -5.82
CA ALA A 362 -4.75 25.42 -4.85
C ALA A 362 -5.01 23.94 -5.14
N VAL A 363 -5.07 23.54 -6.41
CA VAL A 363 -5.20 22.13 -6.81
C VAL A 363 -3.91 21.36 -6.49
N VAL A 364 -2.74 21.95 -6.73
CA VAL A 364 -1.46 21.31 -6.42
C VAL A 364 -1.32 21.09 -4.91
N GLU A 365 -1.70 22.07 -4.10
CA GLU A 365 -1.76 21.94 -2.63
C GLU A 365 -2.73 20.83 -2.19
N GLU A 366 -3.95 20.82 -2.73
CA GLU A 366 -4.96 19.79 -2.45
C GLU A 366 -4.43 18.39 -2.78
N LEU A 367 -3.82 18.19 -3.95
CA LEU A 367 -3.27 16.89 -4.35
C LEU A 367 -2.08 16.47 -3.47
N HIS A 368 -1.24 17.42 -3.03
CA HIS A 368 -0.17 17.11 -2.07
C HIS A 368 -0.70 16.71 -0.69
N GLU A 369 -1.81 17.30 -0.24
CA GLU A 369 -2.46 16.89 1.00
C GLU A 369 -3.12 15.51 0.87
N GLU A 370 -3.73 15.21 -0.27
CA GLU A 370 -4.33 13.90 -0.53
C GLU A 370 -3.27 12.79 -0.56
N LEU A 371 -2.18 13.00 -1.29
CA LEU A 371 -1.07 12.03 -1.33
C LEU A 371 -0.44 11.79 0.04
N ARG A 372 -0.40 12.82 0.90
CA ARG A 372 0.09 12.68 2.29
C ARG A 372 -0.84 11.85 3.17
N ASN A 373 -2.14 11.84 2.88
CA ASN A 373 -3.17 11.15 3.68
C ASN A 373 -3.74 9.89 3.01
N ILE A 374 -3.21 9.50 1.86
CA ILE A 374 -3.78 8.43 1.03
C ILE A 374 -3.76 7.07 1.74
N GLY A 375 -2.76 6.84 2.61
CA GLY A 375 -2.63 5.62 3.41
C GLY A 375 -3.71 5.47 4.48
N GLU A 376 -4.19 6.59 5.02
CA GLU A 376 -5.20 6.67 6.06
C GLU A 376 -6.63 6.69 5.47
N ARG A 377 -6.78 7.20 4.24
CA ARG A 377 -8.06 7.32 3.53
C ARG A 377 -8.41 6.10 2.68
N ASN A 378 -7.49 5.69 1.80
CA ASN A 378 -7.77 4.70 0.76
C ASN A 378 -6.91 3.45 0.92
N LEU A 379 -5.59 3.57 0.83
CA LEU A 379 -4.72 2.41 0.66
C LEU A 379 -4.73 1.49 1.90
N GLY A 380 -4.81 2.06 3.11
CA GLY A 380 -4.90 1.25 4.33
C GLY A 380 -6.21 0.48 4.45
N ARG A 381 -7.35 1.07 4.01
CA ARG A 381 -8.65 0.37 3.96
C ARG A 381 -8.58 -0.79 2.98
N ASP A 382 -8.14 -0.51 1.76
CA ASP A 382 -8.12 -1.50 0.69
C ASP A 382 -7.17 -2.66 1.05
N ASP A 383 -6.02 -2.38 1.65
CA ASP A 383 -5.07 -3.39 2.10
C ASP A 383 -5.67 -4.30 3.19
N ARG A 384 -6.39 -3.76 4.17
CA ARG A 384 -7.10 -4.61 5.17
C ARG A 384 -8.19 -5.44 4.53
N VAL A 385 -9.00 -4.84 3.66
CA VAL A 385 -10.09 -5.53 2.97
C VAL A 385 -9.55 -6.75 2.22
N VAL A 386 -8.48 -6.58 1.44
CA VAL A 386 -7.86 -7.68 0.68
C VAL A 386 -7.12 -8.66 1.60
N SER A 387 -6.39 -8.17 2.60
CA SER A 387 -5.67 -9.01 3.57
C SER A 387 -6.61 -9.87 4.42
N SER A 388 -7.87 -9.45 4.62
CA SER A 388 -8.88 -10.26 5.32
C SER A 388 -9.23 -11.58 4.60
N LEU A 389 -8.90 -11.66 3.29
CA LEU A 389 -9.03 -12.86 2.46
C LEU A 389 -7.73 -13.66 2.38
N GLY A 390 -6.69 -13.28 3.11
CA GLY A 390 -5.36 -13.90 3.03
C GLY A 390 -4.61 -13.56 1.72
N LYS A 391 -5.02 -12.49 1.03
CA LYS A 391 -4.41 -12.05 -0.23
C LYS A 391 -3.55 -10.80 -0.03
N ASP A 392 -2.54 -10.64 -0.88
CA ASP A 392 -1.65 -9.49 -0.87
C ASP A 392 -2.08 -8.43 -1.89
N LEU A 393 -2.27 -7.19 -1.45
CA LEU A 393 -2.63 -6.07 -2.32
C LEU A 393 -1.40 -5.30 -2.79
N ASN A 394 -1.32 -5.04 -4.10
CA ASN A 394 -0.25 -4.28 -4.74
C ASN A 394 -0.76 -3.07 -5.53
N TYR A 395 -0.05 -1.94 -5.35
CA TYR A 395 -0.32 -0.65 -5.98
C TYR A 395 0.83 -0.24 -6.89
N TRP A 396 0.53 0.20 -8.10
CA TRP A 396 1.52 0.34 -9.18
C TRP A 396 1.87 1.81 -9.44
N GLU A 397 0.88 2.68 -9.27
CA GLU A 397 0.95 4.11 -9.54
C GLU A 397 1.71 4.88 -8.44
N HIS A 398 1.95 4.27 -7.30
CA HIS A 398 2.67 4.90 -6.19
C HIS A 398 4.18 4.61 -6.18
N HIS A 399 4.76 4.15 -7.28
CA HIS A 399 6.21 3.97 -7.34
C HIS A 399 6.93 5.32 -7.27
N SER A 400 7.98 5.44 -6.45
CA SER A 400 8.61 6.74 -6.12
C SER A 400 9.04 7.54 -7.34
N ARG A 401 9.57 6.89 -8.39
CA ARG A 401 9.94 7.54 -9.66
C ARG A 401 8.75 8.11 -10.43
N TYR A 402 7.60 7.43 -10.39
CA TYR A 402 6.40 7.88 -11.10
C TYR A 402 5.78 9.09 -10.40
N VAL A 403 5.68 9.04 -9.06
CA VAL A 403 5.19 10.17 -8.25
C VAL A 403 6.13 11.38 -8.35
N SER A 404 7.45 11.14 -8.32
CA SER A 404 8.45 12.21 -8.52
C SER A 404 8.25 12.94 -9.84
N LEU A 405 8.16 12.20 -10.94
CA LEU A 405 7.98 12.75 -12.29
C LEU A 405 6.67 13.53 -12.42
N ARG A 406 5.58 13.00 -11.84
CA ARG A 406 4.31 13.71 -11.75
C ARG A 406 4.43 15.03 -10.98
N ASN A 407 5.09 15.03 -9.83
CA ASN A 407 5.19 16.23 -8.99
C ASN A 407 6.05 17.30 -9.68
N VAL A 408 7.10 16.88 -10.38
CA VAL A 408 7.86 17.76 -11.27
C VAL A 408 6.93 18.36 -12.33
N LEU A 409 6.11 17.56 -13.01
CA LEU A 409 5.15 18.03 -14.02
C LEU A 409 4.13 19.04 -13.50
N CYS A 410 3.60 18.85 -12.28
CA CYS A 410 2.68 19.79 -11.65
C CYS A 410 3.28 21.19 -11.48
N ASN A 411 4.61 21.30 -11.40
CA ASN A 411 5.30 22.57 -11.24
C ASN A 411 5.72 23.23 -12.58
N LEU A 412 5.64 22.51 -13.70
CA LEU A 412 6.28 22.95 -14.96
C LEU A 412 5.35 23.43 -16.07
N VAL A 413 4.07 23.06 -16.05
CA VAL A 413 3.16 23.45 -17.15
C VAL A 413 2.72 24.90 -16.93
N PRO A 414 3.07 25.85 -17.82
CA PRO A 414 2.58 27.23 -17.75
C PRO A 414 1.05 27.27 -17.89
N GLU A 415 0.44 28.38 -17.45
CA GLU A 415 -1.02 28.63 -17.53
C GLU A 415 -1.63 28.36 -18.92
#